data_AF-A0A6S7FXR8-F1
#
_entry.id   AF-A0A6S7FXR8-F1
#
_cell.length_a   1.000
_cell.length_b   1.000
_cell.length_c   1.000
_cell.angle_alpha   90.00
_cell.angle_beta   90.00
_cell.angle_gamma   90.00
#
_symmetry.space_group_name_H-M   'P 1'
#
loop_
_entity.id
_entity.type
_entity.pdbx_description
1 polymer ?
#
loop_
_entity_poly.entity_id
_entity_poly.type
_entity_poly.pdbx_seq_one_letter_code
_entity_poly.pdbx_strand_id
1 'polypeptide(L)'
;MIPGAVPIELQGLTQTEEMLIARALPIMRVYVKPHGQRGYSGHCINLPQHIEELASVLPRYARDLSVIVVNMKGRDNTFKDVKVRREKVYNALLWLVRNNPHYRNVTVHQHALISCQRK
;
A
#
# COMPACT_ATOMS: atom_id res chain seq x y z
N MET A 1 3.64 -23.73 3.82
CA MET A 1 4.40 -23.01 2.79
C MET A 1 5.53 -22.27 3.49
N ILE A 2 6.80 -22.60 3.20
CA ILE A 2 7.94 -21.83 3.71
C ILE A 2 8.14 -20.69 2.71
N PRO A 3 7.85 -19.42 3.05
CA PRO A 3 8.15 -18.32 2.15
C PRO A 3 9.66 -18.28 1.92
N GLY A 4 10.08 -18.16 0.66
CA GLY A 4 11.48 -17.94 0.31
C GLY A 4 12.00 -16.61 0.86
N ALA A 5 13.31 -16.38 0.76
CA ALA A 5 13.90 -15.12 1.15
C ALA A 5 13.25 -13.96 0.39
N VAL A 6 12.92 -12.88 1.10
CA VAL A 6 12.33 -11.68 0.50
C VAL A 6 13.38 -11.02 -0.42
N PRO A 7 13.07 -10.73 -1.69
CA PRO A 7 13.97 -10.04 -2.61
C PRO A 7 14.37 -8.65 -2.08
N ILE A 8 15.58 -8.20 -2.42
CA ILE A 8 16.12 -6.92 -1.93
C ILE A 8 15.22 -5.73 -2.30
N GLU A 9 14.55 -5.80 -3.45
CA GLU A 9 13.65 -4.77 -3.96
C GLU A 9 12.36 -4.64 -3.14
N LEU A 10 11.93 -5.73 -2.48
CA LEU A 10 10.74 -5.77 -1.63
C LEU A 10 11.07 -5.61 -0.14
N GLN A 11 12.35 -5.64 0.24
CA GLN A 11 12.75 -5.51 1.63
C GLN A 11 12.59 -4.07 2.15
N GLY A 12 12.00 -3.93 3.34
CA GLY A 12 11.92 -2.68 4.09
C GLY A 12 11.05 -1.61 3.43
N LEU A 13 10.00 -2.01 2.70
CA LEU A 13 8.93 -1.12 2.28
C LEU A 13 8.15 -0.62 3.50
N THR A 14 7.71 0.65 3.48
CA THR A 14 6.77 1.13 4.49
C THR A 14 5.37 0.59 4.20
N GLN A 15 4.49 0.58 5.20
CA GLN A 15 3.10 0.16 5.00
C GLN A 15 2.42 0.90 3.84
N THR A 16 2.69 2.20 3.69
CA THR A 16 2.15 2.99 2.57
C THR A 16 2.74 2.58 1.23
N GLU A 17 4.03 2.27 1.18
CA GLU A 17 4.70 1.76 -0.03
C GLU A 17 4.16 0.37 -0.42
N GLU A 18 3.90 -0.50 0.56
CA GLU A 18 3.25 -1.79 0.34
C GLU A 18 1.84 -1.61 -0.23
N MET A 19 1.07 -0.67 0.30
CA MET A 19 -0.27 -0.33 -0.22
C MET A 19 -0.22 0.20 -1.66
N LEU A 20 0.83 0.95 -2.03
CA LEU A 20 0.99 1.49 -3.38
C LEU A 20 1.28 0.42 -4.43
N ILE A 21 1.92 -0.69 -4.03
CA ILE A 21 2.22 -1.83 -4.91
C ILE A 21 1.18 -2.95 -4.83
N ALA A 22 0.26 -2.91 -3.86
CA ALA A 22 -0.71 -3.97 -3.65
C ALA A 22 -1.82 -3.99 -4.74
N ARG A 23 -2.06 -5.16 -5.33
CA ARG A 23 -3.21 -5.38 -6.24
C ARG A 23 -4.55 -5.49 -5.50
N ALA A 24 -4.55 -6.01 -4.27
CA ALA A 24 -5.75 -6.17 -3.45
C ALA A 24 -5.65 -5.28 -2.20
N LEU A 25 -6.78 -4.67 -1.81
CA LEU A 25 -6.86 -3.78 -0.66
C LEU A 25 -7.99 -4.24 0.28
N PRO A 26 -7.69 -5.11 1.27
CA PRO A 26 -8.71 -5.53 2.23
C PRO A 26 -9.11 -4.35 3.13
N ILE A 27 -10.42 -4.15 3.31
CA ILE A 27 -10.96 -3.14 4.22
C ILE A 27 -11.40 -3.84 5.51
N MET A 28 -10.75 -3.51 6.62
CA MET A 28 -11.04 -4.14 7.92
C MET A 28 -10.85 -3.18 9.08
N ARG A 29 -11.64 -3.38 10.15
CA ARG A 29 -11.50 -2.64 11.40
C ARG A 29 -10.42 -3.28 12.27
N VAL A 30 -9.34 -2.54 12.51
CA VAL A 30 -8.23 -2.95 13.40
C VAL A 30 -8.28 -2.10 14.67
N TYR A 31 -8.11 -2.72 15.83
CA TYR A 31 -7.97 -2.06 17.13
C TYR A 31 -6.72 -2.55 17.85
N VAL A 32 -6.18 -1.71 18.73
CA VAL A 32 -5.00 -2.04 19.54
C VAL A 32 -5.46 -2.44 20.94
N LYS A 33 -5.10 -3.64 21.38
CA LYS A 33 -5.38 -4.12 22.74
C LYS A 33 -4.46 -3.42 23.76
N PRO A 34 -4.80 -3.38 25.06
CA PRO A 34 -3.99 -2.73 26.09
C PRO A 34 -2.50 -3.14 26.10
N HIS A 35 -2.19 -4.37 25.69
CA HIS A 35 -0.84 -4.91 25.60
C HIS A 35 -0.14 -4.64 24.23
N GLY A 36 -0.64 -3.70 23.43
CA GLY A 36 -0.07 -3.33 22.13
C GLY A 36 -0.34 -4.30 20.98
N GLN A 37 -0.90 -5.49 21.26
CA GLN A 37 -1.27 -6.44 20.22
C GLN A 37 -2.44 -5.90 19.37
N ARG A 38 -2.27 -5.93 18.04
CA ARG A 38 -3.35 -5.59 17.10
C ARG A 38 -4.37 -6.72 17.02
N GLY A 39 -5.65 -6.39 17.15
CA GLY A 39 -6.78 -7.28 16.94
C GLY A 39 -7.69 -6.73 15.84
N TYR A 40 -8.54 -7.57 15.28
CA TYR A 40 -9.59 -7.19 14.35
C TYR A 40 -10.90 -7.83 14.78
N SER A 41 -12.01 -7.12 14.59
CA SER A 41 -13.35 -7.61 14.95
C SER A 41 -14.38 -6.98 14.02
N GLY A 42 -15.45 -7.73 13.74
CA GLY A 42 -16.51 -7.37 12.80
C GLY A 42 -16.38 -8.11 11.46
N HIS A 43 -17.30 -7.78 10.56
CA HIS A 43 -17.33 -8.37 9.22
C HIS A 43 -16.16 -7.89 8.38
N CYS A 44 -15.38 -8.84 7.86
CA CYS A 44 -14.44 -8.59 6.77
C CYS A 44 -15.18 -8.89 5.47
N ILE A 45 -15.22 -7.94 4.54
CA ILE A 45 -15.82 -8.15 3.24
C ILE A 45 -14.76 -7.98 2.16
N ASN A 46 -14.60 -9.03 1.36
CA ASN A 46 -13.83 -8.95 0.12
C ASN A 46 -14.85 -8.79 -1.02
N LEU A 47 -15.18 -7.54 -1.35
CA LEU A 47 -16.11 -7.24 -2.42
C LEU A 47 -15.40 -7.45 -3.77
N PRO A 48 -15.99 -8.22 -4.72
CA PRO A 48 -15.50 -8.23 -6.09
C PRO A 48 -15.73 -6.84 -6.68
N GLN A 49 -14.69 -6.03 -6.71
CA GLN A 49 -14.69 -4.75 -7.41
C GLN A 49 -14.21 -4.98 -8.85
N HIS A 50 -14.68 -4.16 -9.79
CA HIS A 50 -14.07 -4.08 -11.12
C HIS A 50 -12.65 -3.50 -10.95
N ILE A 51 -11.72 -4.36 -10.58
CA ILE A 51 -10.34 -3.99 -10.24
C ILE A 51 -9.47 -3.82 -11.48
N GLU A 52 -9.99 -3.99 -12.69
CA GLU A 52 -9.18 -3.84 -13.90
C GLU A 52 -8.54 -2.46 -13.96
N GLU A 53 -9.30 -1.38 -13.79
CA GLU A 53 -8.73 -0.01 -13.72
C GLU A 53 -7.78 0.18 -12.52
N LEU A 54 -8.07 -0.47 -11.39
CA LEU A 54 -7.37 -0.29 -10.12
C LEU A 54 -6.10 -1.15 -9.95
N ALA A 55 -6.03 -2.27 -10.68
CA ALA A 55 -5.03 -3.33 -10.57
C ALA A 55 -4.29 -3.58 -11.89
N SER A 56 -4.65 -2.89 -12.97
CA SER A 56 -3.86 -2.81 -14.21
C SER A 56 -2.89 -1.64 -14.23
N VAL A 57 -3.07 -0.62 -13.38
CA VAL A 57 -2.21 0.57 -13.33
C VAL A 57 -1.66 0.74 -11.92
N LEU A 58 -0.32 0.69 -11.78
CA LEU A 58 0.37 0.95 -10.52
C LEU A 58 1.55 1.93 -10.71
N PRO A 59 1.95 2.69 -9.69
CA PRO A 59 1.26 2.84 -8.41
C PRO A 59 -0.01 3.69 -8.55
N ARG A 60 -0.95 3.53 -7.62
CA ARG A 60 -2.18 4.35 -7.59
C ARG A 60 -1.85 5.81 -7.30
N TYR A 61 -2.64 6.74 -7.83
CA TYR A 61 -2.50 8.14 -7.44
C TYR A 61 -2.83 8.31 -5.96
N ALA A 62 -2.15 9.24 -5.29
CA ALA A 62 -2.38 9.51 -3.87
C ALA A 62 -3.84 9.87 -3.54
N ARG A 63 -4.54 10.52 -4.48
CA ARG A 63 -5.98 10.86 -4.38
C ARG A 63 -6.92 9.65 -4.46
N ASP A 64 -6.46 8.55 -5.06
CA ASP A 64 -7.25 7.33 -5.30
C ASP A 64 -6.92 6.24 -4.27
N LEU A 65 -5.96 6.51 -3.37
CA LEU A 65 -5.70 5.67 -2.22
C LEU A 65 -6.86 5.78 -1.22
N SER A 66 -7.40 4.64 -0.80
CA SER A 66 -8.41 4.52 0.26
C SER A 66 -7.81 4.75 1.65
N VAL A 67 -6.93 5.75 1.78
CA VAL A 67 -6.29 6.12 3.04
C VAL A 67 -7.13 7.21 3.67
N ILE A 68 -7.86 6.85 4.74
CA ILE A 68 -8.45 7.85 5.63
C ILE A 68 -7.30 8.36 6.51
N VAL A 69 -6.76 9.52 6.19
CA VAL A 69 -5.87 10.24 7.11
C VAL A 69 -6.74 10.77 8.25
N VAL A 70 -6.83 10.01 9.34
CA VAL A 70 -7.56 10.43 10.52
C VAL A 70 -6.72 11.48 11.24
N ASN A 71 -7.10 12.75 11.06
CA ASN A 71 -6.57 13.87 11.84
C ASN A 71 -7.13 13.79 13.26
N MET A 72 -6.51 12.99 14.14
CA MET A 72 -6.80 13.05 15.58
C MET A 72 -6.13 14.28 16.18
N LYS A 73 -6.92 15.20 16.73
CA LYS A 73 -6.41 16.25 17.62
C LYS A 73 -5.92 15.61 18.92
N GLY A 74 -4.66 15.17 18.94
CA GLY A 74 -3.95 14.80 20.16
C GLY A 74 -3.52 16.04 20.96
N ARG A 75 -3.13 15.84 22.23
CA ARG A 75 -2.68 16.92 23.14
C ARG A 75 -1.45 17.69 22.64
N ASP A 76 -0.64 17.12 21.75
CA ASP A 76 0.68 17.66 21.38
C ASP A 76 0.88 18.00 19.89
N ASN A 77 -0.18 18.12 19.08
CA ASN A 77 -0.10 18.56 17.68
C ASN A 77 1.00 17.87 16.83
N THR A 78 1.35 16.63 17.18
CA THR A 78 2.43 15.89 16.52
C THR A 78 1.88 15.12 15.32
N PHE A 79 2.20 15.63 14.14
CA PHE A 79 1.83 15.02 12.87
C PHE A 79 2.83 13.92 12.50
N LYS A 80 2.34 12.79 11.97
CA LYS A 80 3.20 11.82 11.27
C LYS A 80 3.01 12.01 9.77
N ASP A 81 3.93 12.73 9.15
CA ASP A 81 4.00 12.81 7.70
C ASP A 81 4.26 11.43 7.11
N VAL A 82 3.40 11.02 6.18
CA VAL A 82 3.58 9.79 5.42
C VAL A 82 4.51 10.10 4.24
N LYS A 83 5.81 9.83 4.40
CA LYS A 83 6.80 9.98 3.33
C LYS A 83 6.94 8.68 2.53
N VAL A 84 6.83 8.78 1.20
CA VAL A 84 6.95 7.65 0.25
C VAL A 84 8.24 7.80 -0.57
N ARG A 85 9.04 6.73 -0.65
CA ARG A 85 10.27 6.69 -1.47
C ARG A 85 9.96 6.17 -2.86
N ARG A 86 9.90 7.08 -3.83
CA ARG A 86 9.47 6.81 -5.22
C ARG A 86 10.32 5.75 -5.91
N GLU A 87 11.64 5.89 -5.85
CA GLU A 87 12.58 4.93 -6.46
C GLU A 87 12.39 3.52 -5.90
N LYS A 88 12.09 3.42 -4.61
CA LYS A 88 11.87 2.13 -3.96
C LYS A 88 10.57 1.46 -4.45
N VAL A 89 9.49 2.23 -4.56
CA VAL A 89 8.20 1.75 -5.10
C VAL A 89 8.36 1.34 -6.56
N TYR A 90 9.07 2.13 -7.36
CA TYR A 90 9.32 1.83 -8.78
C TYR A 90 10.11 0.53 -8.96
N ASN A 91 11.22 0.37 -8.25
CA ASN A 91 12.04 -0.84 -8.30
C ASN A 91 11.27 -2.08 -7.83
N ALA A 92 10.46 -1.95 -6.78
CA ALA A 92 9.58 -3.01 -6.30
C ALA A 92 8.56 -3.45 -7.38
N LEU A 93 7.91 -2.49 -8.06
CA LEU A 93 6.96 -2.79 -9.13
C LEU A 93 7.62 -3.46 -10.33
N LEU A 94 8.79 -2.95 -10.75
CA LEU A 94 9.55 -3.50 -11.86
C LEU A 94 9.98 -4.95 -11.57
N TRP A 95 10.39 -5.22 -10.34
CA TRP A 95 10.70 -6.58 -9.89
C TRP A 95 9.46 -7.48 -9.89
N LEU A 96 8.31 -6.98 -9.39
CA LEU A 96 7.06 -7.73 -9.34
C LEU A 96 6.54 -8.09 -10.73
N VAL A 97 6.55 -7.17 -11.69
CA VAL A 97 6.12 -7.42 -13.07
C VAL A 97 6.96 -8.53 -13.73
N ARG A 98 8.27 -8.57 -13.44
CA ARG A 98 9.19 -9.58 -14.00
C ARG A 98 9.07 -10.95 -13.35
N ASN A 99 8.89 -10.99 -12.02
CA ASN A 99 9.02 -12.22 -11.24
C ASN A 99 7.69 -12.81 -10.74
N ASN A 100 6.62 -12.03 -10.70
CA ASN A 100 5.33 -12.46 -10.17
C ASN A 100 4.29 -12.59 -11.30
N PRO A 101 3.78 -13.80 -11.59
CA PRO A 101 2.73 -14.02 -12.59
C PRO A 101 1.49 -13.16 -12.36
N HIS A 102 1.17 -12.86 -11.10
CA HIS A 102 0.04 -12.01 -10.74
C HIS A 102 0.27 -10.53 -11.10
N TYR A 103 1.46 -10.10 -11.51
CA TYR A 103 1.74 -8.70 -11.86
C TYR A 103 2.01 -8.50 -13.35
N ARG A 104 1.91 -9.55 -14.18
CA ARG A 104 2.24 -9.49 -15.63
C ARG A 104 1.42 -8.46 -16.41
N ASN A 105 0.17 -8.22 -16.01
CA ASN A 105 -0.75 -7.31 -16.68
C ASN A 105 -0.78 -5.91 -16.04
N VAL A 106 0.21 -5.57 -15.21
CA VAL A 106 0.31 -4.27 -14.55
C VAL A 106 1.18 -3.33 -15.40
N THR A 107 0.60 -2.21 -15.78
CA THR A 107 1.25 -1.05 -16.40
C THR A 107 1.80 -0.14 -15.30
N VAL A 108 3.11 0.15 -15.36
CA VAL A 108 3.77 1.04 -14.40
C VAL A 108 3.63 2.49 -14.85
N HIS A 109 2.85 3.29 -14.15
CA HIS A 109 2.62 4.70 -14.45
C HIS A 109 3.63 5.62 -13.74
N GLN A 110 4.57 6.16 -14.51
CA GLN A 110 5.61 7.08 -14.02
C GLN A 110 5.02 8.38 -13.41
N HIS A 111 3.91 8.86 -13.98
CA HIS A 111 3.29 10.13 -13.56
C HIS A 111 2.61 10.05 -12.19
N ALA A 112 2.07 8.88 -11.83
CA ALA A 112 1.47 8.64 -10.52
C ALA A 112 2.52 8.72 -9.40
N LEU A 113 3.74 8.23 -9.65
CA LEU A 113 4.87 8.39 -8.74
C LEU A 113 5.18 9.88 -8.45
N ILE A 114 5.06 10.75 -9.46
CA ILE A 114 5.29 12.20 -9.31
C ILE A 114 4.27 12.84 -8.37
N SER A 115 3.02 12.40 -8.45
CA SER A 115 1.92 12.95 -7.66
C SER A 115 1.97 12.63 -6.15
N CYS A 116 2.77 11.63 -5.73
CA CYS A 116 2.87 11.21 -4.32
C CYS A 116 3.64 12.21 -3.43
N GLN A 117 4.20 13.28 -4.00
CA GLN A 117 4.76 14.40 -3.23
C GLN A 117 3.82 15.60 -3.32
N ARG A 118 2.94 15.78 -2.33
CA ARG A 118 2.50 17.13 -1.98
C ARG A 118 3.36 17.62 -0.81
N LYS A 119 3.87 18.84 -0.97
CA LYS A 119 4.57 19.62 0.06
C LYS A 119 3.72 19.75 1.32
#